data_AF-M7BVH6-F1
#
_entry.id   AF-M7BVH6-F1
#
_cell.length_a   1.000
_cell.length_b   1.000
_cell.length_c   1.000
_cell.angle_alpha   90.00
_cell.angle_beta   90.00
_cell.angle_gamma   90.00
#
_symmetry.space_group_name_H-M   'P 1'
#
loop_
_entity.id
_entity.type
_entity.pdbx_description
1 polymer ?
#
loop_
_entity_poly.entity_id
_entity_poly.type
_entity_poly.pdbx_seq_one_letter_code
_entity_poly.pdbx_strand_id
1 'polypeptide(L)'
;MTRHGKNCTAGAVYTYHEKKKDTAASGYGTQNVRLSRDAVKDFDCCCLSLQPCKDPVVTPDGYLYEKEAILEYILHQKKEIARQMKDRCVYCPMSGRPLKLKDLTPVCFTLLDPAVGRVGLINRQDRYVCAVTRDMLGNSVPCALLRPS
;
A
#
# COMPACT_ATOMS: atom_id res chain seq x y z
N MET A 1 0.84 -51.33 30.05
CA MET A 1 1.82 -50.27 29.72
C MET A 1 2.48 -50.59 28.39
N THR A 2 1.89 -50.18 27.27
CA THR A 2 2.58 -50.23 25.98
C THR A 2 3.56 -49.06 25.93
N ARG A 3 4.84 -49.40 26.05
CA ARG A 3 5.96 -48.46 26.08
C ARG A 3 6.09 -47.85 24.68
N HIS A 4 5.50 -46.68 24.47
CA HIS A 4 5.72 -45.90 23.25
C HIS A 4 7.24 -45.64 23.15
N GLY A 5 7.88 -46.19 22.12
CA GLY A 5 9.31 -46.07 21.92
C GLY A 5 9.69 -44.60 21.78
N LYS A 6 10.54 -44.10 22.68
CA LYS A 6 11.12 -42.75 22.63
C LYS A 6 12.21 -42.66 21.55
N ASN A 7 11.96 -43.19 20.36
CA ASN A 7 12.88 -43.00 19.25
C ASN A 7 12.57 -41.63 18.66
N CYS A 8 13.28 -40.61 19.15
CA CYS A 8 13.27 -39.24 18.68
C CYS A 8 14.00 -39.10 17.32
N THR A 9 13.69 -39.96 16.35
CA THR A 9 14.26 -39.91 15.00
C THR A 9 13.51 -38.97 14.06
N ALA A 10 12.46 -38.32 14.55
CA ALA A 10 11.71 -37.26 13.85
C ALA A 10 11.78 -35.90 14.58
N GLY A 11 12.75 -35.71 15.47
CA GLY A 11 12.99 -34.42 16.11
C GLY A 11 13.62 -33.44 15.13
N ALA A 12 13.12 -32.20 15.07
CA ALA A 12 13.79 -31.16 14.29
C ALA A 12 15.22 -30.97 14.81
N VAL A 13 16.22 -31.02 13.91
CA VAL A 13 17.65 -30.83 14.21
C VAL A 13 17.88 -29.56 15.04
N TYR A 14 17.10 -28.53 14.74
CA TYR A 14 17.10 -27.26 15.43
C TYR A 14 16.05 -27.22 16.55
N THR A 15 16.50 -26.83 17.74
CA THR A 15 15.62 -26.41 18.83
C THR A 15 14.87 -25.14 18.45
N TYR A 16 13.72 -24.90 19.09
CA TYR A 16 12.94 -23.68 18.87
C TYR A 16 13.77 -22.40 19.07
N HIS A 17 14.69 -22.39 20.05
CA HIS A 17 15.54 -21.22 20.33
C HIS A 17 16.60 -20.98 19.27
N GLU A 18 17.19 -22.04 18.72
CA GLU A 18 18.17 -21.92 17.63
C GLU A 18 17.48 -21.45 16.34
N LYS A 19 16.28 -21.99 16.00
CA LYS A 19 15.48 -21.47 14.89
C LYS A 19 15.20 -19.98 15.03
N LYS A 20 14.81 -19.54 16.23
CA LYS A 20 14.51 -18.14 16.50
C LYS A 20 15.75 -17.24 16.38
N LYS A 21 16.92 -17.70 16.84
CA LYS A 21 18.19 -16.98 16.67
C LYS A 21 18.62 -16.91 15.21
N ASP A 22 18.52 -18.00 14.48
CA ASP A 22 18.89 -18.06 13.07
C ASP A 22 17.95 -17.22 12.21
N THR A 23 16.63 -17.25 12.45
CA THR A 23 15.67 -16.35 11.78
C THR A 23 15.99 -14.88 12.03
N ALA A 24 16.36 -14.52 13.27
CA ALA A 24 16.72 -13.15 13.62
C ALA A 24 18.04 -12.71 12.97
N ALA A 25 19.07 -13.56 12.98
CA ALA A 25 20.37 -13.29 12.40
C ALA A 25 20.35 -13.27 10.86
N SER A 26 19.58 -14.18 10.26
CA SER A 26 19.49 -14.32 8.80
C SER A 26 18.60 -13.24 8.17
N GLY A 27 17.69 -12.63 8.92
CA GLY A 27 16.70 -11.69 8.36
C GLY A 27 15.62 -12.35 7.49
N TYR A 28 15.67 -13.67 7.30
CA TYR A 28 14.74 -14.46 6.49
C TYR A 28 13.75 -15.23 7.36
N GLY A 29 12.50 -15.28 6.93
CA GLY A 29 11.39 -15.93 7.63
C GLY A 29 10.33 -14.93 8.11
N THR A 30 9.24 -15.44 8.69
CA THR A 30 8.17 -14.59 9.24
C THR A 30 8.62 -13.97 10.55
N GLN A 31 8.90 -12.66 10.53
CA GLN A 31 9.25 -11.89 11.72
C GLN A 31 8.09 -11.00 12.17
N ASN A 32 7.82 -10.97 13.47
CA ASN A 32 6.88 -10.03 14.08
C ASN A 32 7.68 -8.91 14.74
N VAL A 33 7.80 -7.77 14.07
CA VAL A 33 8.51 -6.58 14.55
C VAL A 33 7.61 -5.36 14.46
N ARG A 34 7.77 -4.41 15.40
CA ARG A 34 7.12 -3.10 15.31
C ARG A 34 7.86 -2.27 14.26
N LEU A 35 7.17 -1.89 13.20
CA LEU A 35 7.72 -1.05 12.15
C LEU A 35 7.63 0.42 12.53
N SER A 36 8.63 1.19 12.10
CA SER A 36 8.64 2.66 12.22
C SER A 36 7.66 3.31 11.25
N ARG A 37 7.39 4.60 11.45
CA ARG A 37 6.57 5.44 10.55
C ARG A 37 6.98 5.30 9.08
N ASP A 38 8.29 5.23 8.83
CA ASP A 38 8.86 5.19 7.47
C ASP A 38 8.51 3.92 6.69
N ALA A 39 8.02 2.87 7.36
CA ALA A 39 7.52 1.67 6.70
C ALA A 39 6.08 1.82 6.19
N VAL A 40 5.38 2.88 6.58
CA VAL A 40 4.01 3.17 6.16
C VAL A 40 4.06 4.15 5.01
N LYS A 41 3.40 3.81 3.90
CA LYS A 41 3.24 4.71 2.75
C LYS A 41 2.56 6.01 3.19
N ASP A 42 3.10 7.16 2.79
CA ASP A 42 2.44 8.45 3.03
C ASP A 42 1.10 8.58 2.29
N PHE A 43 0.29 9.53 2.75
CA PHE A 43 -1.10 9.71 2.32
C PHE A 43 -1.20 10.04 0.84
N ASP A 44 -0.36 10.95 0.36
CA ASP A 44 -0.37 11.45 -1.01
C ASP A 44 0.59 10.72 -1.97
N CYS A 45 1.19 9.62 -1.51
CA CYS A 45 2.09 8.82 -2.32
C CYS A 45 1.36 7.74 -3.13
N CYS A 46 1.85 7.51 -4.34
CA CYS A 46 1.37 6.48 -5.26
C CYS A 46 1.67 5.06 -4.72
N CYS A 47 0.73 4.13 -4.86
CA CYS A 47 0.94 2.73 -4.46
C CYS A 47 1.94 1.95 -5.35
N LEU A 48 2.31 2.46 -6.53
CA LEU A 48 3.30 1.83 -7.42
C LEU A 48 4.69 2.45 -7.28
N SER A 49 4.79 3.77 -7.38
CA SER A 49 6.10 4.47 -7.35
C SER A 49 6.56 4.82 -5.93
N LEU A 50 5.66 4.79 -4.94
CA LEU A 50 5.90 5.28 -3.57
C LEU A 50 6.40 6.73 -3.52
N GLN A 51 6.19 7.48 -4.61
CA GLN A 51 6.51 8.91 -4.72
C GLN A 51 5.24 9.75 -4.52
N PRO A 52 5.36 11.00 -4.05
CA PRO A 52 4.24 11.93 -3.99
C PRO A 52 3.58 12.12 -5.35
N CYS A 53 2.25 11.97 -5.43
CA CYS A 53 1.51 12.08 -6.67
C CYS A 53 1.42 13.54 -7.14
N LYS A 54 1.72 13.78 -8.43
CA LYS A 54 1.42 15.07 -9.09
C LYS A 54 -0.02 15.11 -9.60
N ASP A 55 -0.38 14.10 -10.39
CA ASP A 55 -1.73 13.89 -10.92
C ASP A 55 -2.35 12.63 -10.28
N PRO A 56 -2.91 12.74 -9.08
CA PRO A 56 -3.48 11.60 -8.36
C PRO A 56 -4.78 11.13 -9.00
N VAL A 57 -4.86 9.81 -9.18
CA VAL A 57 -6.08 9.09 -9.58
C VAL A 57 -6.35 7.98 -8.57
N VAL A 58 -7.61 7.77 -8.24
CA VAL A 58 -8.04 6.79 -7.25
C VAL A 58 -8.90 5.72 -7.92
N THR A 59 -8.65 4.47 -7.57
CA THR A 59 -9.51 3.34 -7.97
C THR A 59 -10.76 3.28 -7.09
N PRO A 60 -11.84 2.62 -7.52
CA PRO A 60 -13.04 2.45 -6.70
C PRO A 60 -12.79 1.76 -5.35
N ASP A 61 -11.70 0.97 -5.27
CA ASP A 61 -11.27 0.29 -4.06
C ASP A 61 -10.53 1.20 -3.06
N GLY A 62 -10.26 2.46 -3.44
CA GLY A 62 -9.61 3.45 -2.57
C GLY A 62 -8.08 3.50 -2.66
N TYR A 63 -7.47 2.88 -3.68
CA TYR A 63 -6.02 2.97 -3.88
C TYR A 63 -5.64 4.18 -4.71
N LEU A 64 -4.68 4.95 -4.21
CA LEU A 64 -4.11 6.13 -4.87
C LEU A 64 -2.98 5.74 -5.82
N TYR A 65 -3.04 6.23 -7.04
CA TYR A 65 -1.99 6.09 -8.04
C TYR A 65 -1.69 7.43 -8.70
N GLU A 66 -0.50 7.55 -9.25
CA GLU A 66 -0.20 8.57 -10.24
C GLU A 66 -0.76 8.14 -11.60
N LYS A 67 -1.37 9.08 -12.32
CA LYS A 67 -2.02 8.82 -13.60
C LYS A 67 -1.09 8.15 -14.61
N GLU A 68 0.15 8.61 -14.70
CA GLU A 68 1.15 8.05 -15.63
C GLU A 68 1.49 6.61 -15.27
N ALA A 69 1.84 6.36 -14.00
CA ALA A 69 2.24 5.03 -13.52
C ALA A 69 1.15 3.96 -13.71
N ILE A 70 -0.12 4.29 -13.42
CA ILE A 70 -1.21 3.32 -13.59
C ILE A 70 -1.52 3.05 -15.07
N LEU A 71 -1.39 4.06 -15.94
CA LEU A 71 -1.60 3.89 -17.37
C LEU A 71 -0.52 3.03 -18.00
N GLU A 72 0.75 3.26 -17.65
CA GLU A 72 1.87 2.43 -18.08
C GLU A 72 1.67 0.97 -17.66
N TYR A 73 1.27 0.74 -16.40
CA TYR A 73 0.93 -0.58 -15.90
C TYR A 73 -0.18 -1.25 -16.71
N ILE A 74 -1.29 -0.55 -16.97
CA ILE A 74 -2.41 -1.09 -17.74
C ILE A 74 -2.00 -1.44 -19.18
N LEU A 75 -1.20 -0.57 -19.83
CA LEU A 75 -0.71 -0.81 -21.19
C LEU A 75 0.23 -2.02 -21.23
N HIS A 76 1.14 -2.12 -20.26
CA HIS A 76 2.03 -3.27 -20.12
C HIS A 76 1.24 -4.57 -19.94
N GLN A 77 0.26 -4.58 -19.04
CA GLN A 77 -0.56 -5.76 -18.77
C GLN A 77 -1.39 -6.18 -19.99
N LYS A 78 -1.97 -5.23 -20.72
CA LYS A 78 -2.71 -5.53 -21.97
C LYS A 78 -1.81 -6.14 -23.03
N LYS A 79 -0.56 -5.67 -23.14
CA LYS A 79 0.42 -6.21 -24.09
C LYS A 79 0.77 -7.66 -23.75
N GLU A 80 1.01 -7.95 -22.48
CA GLU A 80 1.30 -9.32 -22.02
C GLU A 80 0.10 -10.27 -22.19
N ILE A 81 -1.12 -9.81 -21.88
CA ILE A 81 -2.35 -10.58 -22.12
C ILE A 81 -2.51 -10.90 -23.61
N ALA A 82 -2.29 -9.92 -24.49
CA ALA A 82 -2.38 -10.11 -25.93
C ALA A 82 -1.37 -11.14 -26.44
N ARG A 83 -0.15 -11.18 -25.88
CA ARG A 83 0.86 -12.20 -26.19
C ARG A 83 0.46 -13.59 -25.72
N GLN A 84 -0.14 -13.69 -24.53
CA GLN A 84 -0.49 -14.97 -23.90
C GLN A 84 -1.87 -15.51 -24.32
N MET A 85 -2.63 -14.77 -25.16
CA MET A 85 -4.01 -15.09 -25.55
C MET A 85 -4.94 -15.42 -24.37
N LYS A 86 -4.70 -14.75 -23.22
CA LYS A 86 -5.48 -14.90 -21.99
C LYS A 86 -6.69 -13.97 -21.97
N ASP A 87 -7.48 -14.06 -20.90
CA ASP A 87 -8.61 -13.18 -20.64
C ASP A 87 -8.23 -11.70 -20.75
N ARG A 88 -9.12 -10.91 -21.37
CA ARG A 88 -8.92 -9.47 -21.67
C ARG A 88 -8.98 -8.56 -20.45
N CYS A 89 -9.17 -9.10 -19.24
CA CYS A 89 -9.34 -8.34 -18.02
C CYS A 89 -7.97 -7.94 -17.45
N VAL A 90 -7.78 -6.64 -17.23
CA VAL A 90 -6.66 -6.11 -16.43
C VAL A 90 -7.13 -6.04 -14.99
N TYR A 91 -6.26 -6.39 -14.05
CA TYR A 91 -6.55 -6.38 -12.62
C TYR A 91 -5.79 -5.25 -11.93
N CYS A 92 -6.32 -4.76 -10.82
CA CYS A 92 -5.64 -3.79 -9.96
C CYS A 92 -4.44 -4.45 -9.27
N PRO A 93 -3.26 -3.80 -9.23
CA PRO A 93 -2.06 -4.39 -8.63
C PRO A 93 -2.17 -4.60 -7.11
N MET A 94 -3.03 -3.83 -6.43
CA MET A 94 -3.20 -3.93 -4.97
C MET A 94 -4.41 -4.77 -4.57
N SER A 95 -5.55 -4.62 -5.26
CA SER A 95 -6.81 -5.30 -4.87
C SER A 95 -7.08 -6.61 -5.61
N GLY A 96 -6.41 -6.87 -6.74
CA GLY A 96 -6.69 -8.03 -7.60
C GLY A 96 -8.07 -8.01 -8.26
N ARG A 97 -8.85 -6.92 -8.14
CA ARG A 97 -10.16 -6.77 -8.79
C ARG A 97 -10.01 -6.29 -10.23
N PRO A 98 -10.96 -6.61 -11.13
CA PRO A 98 -10.91 -6.14 -12.51
C PRO A 98 -10.99 -4.61 -12.56
N LEU A 99 -10.09 -4.00 -13.34
CA LEU A 99 -9.93 -2.55 -13.43
C LEU A 99 -10.05 -2.07 -14.87
N LYS A 100 -10.91 -1.07 -15.12
CA LYS A 100 -11.01 -0.36 -16.41
C LYS A 100 -10.57 1.09 -16.24
N LEU A 101 -10.16 1.73 -17.34
CA LEU A 101 -9.74 3.14 -17.31
C LEU A 101 -10.86 4.09 -16.85
N LYS A 102 -12.13 3.76 -17.12
CA LYS A 102 -13.29 4.59 -16.73
C LYS A 102 -13.53 4.62 -15.22
N ASP A 103 -12.96 3.66 -14.51
CA ASP A 103 -13.15 3.50 -13.07
C ASP A 103 -12.14 4.36 -12.28
N LEU A 104 -11.11 4.88 -12.94
CA LEU A 104 -10.13 5.79 -12.35
C LEU A 104 -10.74 7.18 -12.21
N THR A 105 -10.85 7.65 -10.97
CA THR A 105 -11.37 8.98 -10.66
C THR A 105 -10.21 9.92 -10.32
N PRO A 106 -10.03 11.05 -11.04
CA PRO A 106 -9.01 12.03 -10.70
C PRO A 106 -9.36 12.71 -9.37
N VAL A 107 -8.34 13.00 -8.57
CA VAL A 107 -8.48 13.72 -7.29
C VAL A 107 -7.78 15.06 -7.39
N CYS A 108 -8.36 16.09 -6.81
CA CYS A 108 -7.70 17.39 -6.65
C CYS A 108 -7.48 17.63 -5.16
N PHE A 109 -6.24 17.54 -4.71
CA PHE A 109 -5.91 17.87 -3.33
C PHE A 109 -5.85 19.39 -3.14
N THR A 110 -6.49 19.89 -2.09
CA THR A 110 -6.40 21.29 -1.70
C THR A 110 -5.20 21.48 -0.78
N LEU A 111 -4.28 22.38 -1.15
CA LEU A 111 -3.11 22.69 -0.34
C LEU A 111 -3.50 23.49 0.90
N LEU A 112 -2.78 23.26 2.00
CA LEU A 112 -2.88 24.07 3.21
C LEU A 112 -2.34 25.48 2.95
N ASP A 113 -3.06 26.50 3.43
CA ASP A 113 -2.61 27.90 3.36
C ASP A 113 -1.41 28.12 4.32
N PRO A 114 -0.23 28.56 3.81
CA PRO A 114 0.94 28.80 4.64
C PRO A 114 0.73 29.90 5.70
N ALA A 115 -0.23 30.81 5.50
CA ALA A 115 -0.47 31.93 6.43
C ALA A 115 -1.09 31.50 7.77
N VAL A 116 -1.84 30.39 7.80
CA VAL A 116 -2.55 29.88 8.98
C VAL A 116 -1.64 28.98 9.85
N GLY A 117 -0.43 28.68 9.38
CA GLY A 117 0.50 27.69 9.96
C GLY A 117 1.25 28.07 11.25
N ARG A 118 0.77 29.03 12.07
CA ARG A 118 1.51 29.50 13.26
C ARG A 118 1.28 28.69 14.55
N VAL A 119 0.38 27.68 14.55
CA VAL A 119 0.06 26.88 15.76
C VAL A 119 0.33 25.36 15.61
N GLY A 120 0.78 24.89 14.44
CA GLY A 120 0.89 23.45 14.12
C GLY A 120 2.29 22.82 14.15
N LEU A 121 3.26 23.40 14.88
CA LEU A 121 4.69 23.07 14.83
C LEU A 121 5.11 21.67 15.37
N ILE A 122 4.21 20.68 15.42
CA ILE A 122 4.51 19.32 15.91
C ILE A 122 4.52 18.26 14.77
N ASN A 123 3.90 18.50 13.62
CA ASN A 123 3.97 17.58 12.47
C ASN A 123 4.19 18.36 11.16
N ARG A 124 5.45 18.45 10.71
CA ARG A 124 5.87 19.13 9.48
C ARG A 124 5.33 18.53 8.16
N GLN A 125 4.31 17.66 8.18
CA GLN A 125 3.99 16.78 7.05
C GLN A 125 2.58 16.91 6.47
N ASP A 126 1.67 17.62 7.14
CA ASP A 126 0.27 17.71 6.67
C ASP A 126 0.16 18.79 5.59
N ARG A 127 0.29 18.37 4.32
CA ARG A 127 0.33 19.23 3.13
C ARG A 127 -1.06 19.63 2.61
N TYR A 128 -2.08 18.86 2.94
CA TYR A 128 -3.40 18.95 2.30
C TYR A 128 -4.52 19.05 3.32
N VAL A 129 -5.61 19.70 2.90
CA VAL A 129 -6.84 19.87 3.68
C VAL A 129 -8.06 19.37 2.91
N CYS A 130 -9.08 18.96 3.65
CA CYS A 130 -10.38 18.63 3.09
C CYS A 130 -11.03 19.87 2.47
N ALA A 131 -11.50 19.77 1.23
CA ALA A 131 -12.15 20.89 0.54
C ALA A 131 -13.47 21.34 1.21
N VAL A 132 -14.15 20.44 1.94
CA VAL A 132 -15.45 20.70 2.56
C VAL A 132 -15.30 21.11 4.02
N THR A 133 -14.61 20.31 4.84
CA THR A 133 -14.50 20.53 6.29
C THR A 133 -13.29 21.37 6.70
N ARG A 134 -12.30 21.52 5.81
CA ARG A 134 -10.99 22.13 6.09
C ARG A 134 -10.17 21.42 7.17
N ASP A 135 -10.51 20.16 7.47
CA ASP A 135 -9.68 19.31 8.34
C ASP A 135 -8.38 18.89 7.62
N MET A 136 -7.33 18.67 8.39
CA MET A 136 -6.04 18.19 7.87
C MET A 136 -6.16 16.74 7.41
N LEU A 137 -5.63 16.44 6.22
CA LEU A 137 -5.65 15.10 5.66
C LEU A 137 -4.36 14.35 5.99
N GLY A 138 -4.49 13.09 6.42
CA GLY A 138 -3.36 12.22 6.74
C GLY A 138 -3.76 10.75 6.79
N ASN A 139 -2.78 9.87 6.98
CA ASN A 139 -2.98 8.40 6.95
C ASN A 139 -3.97 7.86 7.98
N SER A 140 -4.15 8.55 9.10
CA SER A 140 -5.08 8.14 10.16
C SER A 140 -6.50 8.66 9.95
N VAL A 141 -6.71 9.56 8.99
CA VAL A 141 -8.00 10.24 8.79
C VAL A 141 -8.83 9.44 7.77
N PRO A 142 -10.02 8.94 8.14
CA PRO A 142 -10.90 8.30 7.18
C PRO A 142 -11.37 9.34 6.16
N CYS A 143 -11.14 9.07 4.89
CA CYS A 143 -11.45 9.98 3.80
C CYS A 143 -12.49 9.37 2.86
N ALA A 144 -13.37 10.21 2.31
CA ALA A 144 -14.29 9.83 1.24
C ALA A 144 -14.02 10.69 0.01
N LEU A 145 -14.09 10.06 -1.17
CA LEU A 145 -13.92 10.74 -2.44
C LEU A 145 -15.28 11.18 -2.98
N LEU A 146 -15.42 12.47 -3.27
CA LEU A 146 -16.61 13.03 -3.89
C LEU A 146 -16.46 12.96 -5.41
N ARG A 147 -17.29 12.15 -6.06
CA ARG A 147 -17.31 12.05 -7.52
C ARG A 147 -18.23 13.15 -8.08
N PRO A 148 -17.73 14.06 -8.95
CA PRO A 148 -18.60 14.99 -9.65
C PRO A 148 -19.53 14.20 -10.57
N SER A 149 -20.83 14.52 -10.52
CA SER A 149 -21.89 13.92 -11.33
C SER A 149 -21.80 14.33 -12.79
#